data_AF-A0A4Q2JCN6-F1
#
_entry.id   AF-A0A4Q2JCN6-F1
#
_cell.length_a   1.000
_cell.length_b   1.000
_cell.length_c   1.000
_cell.angle_alpha   90.00
_cell.angle_beta   90.00
_cell.angle_gamma   90.00
#
_symmetry.space_group_name_H-M   'P 1'
#
loop_
_entity.id
_entity.type
_entity.pdbx_description
1 polymer ?
#
loop_
_entity_poly.entity_id
_entity_poly.type
_entity_poly.pdbx_seq_one_letter_code
_entity_poly.pdbx_strand_id
1 'polypeptide(L)'
;AAVLVIAGAVVGVNWPGPAGWGAQRSVQAIAEAPDAESVTVASADGGEVTIVWSEELGRSAVRASDLPEVGSASTYELWYIDEGGARPAGTFDPDAGEAFVVLEGDFTPGVVVGMTVEPAGGSEAPTTDPIVVVET
;
A
#
# COMPACT_ATOMS: atom_id res chain seq x y z
N ALA A 1 -41.20 -27.73 -27.66
CA ALA A 1 -40.17 -27.97 -26.64
C ALA A 1 -39.41 -26.66 -26.42
N ALA A 2 -39.24 -26.25 -25.17
CA ALA A 2 -38.78 -24.92 -24.78
C ALA A 2 -37.26 -24.75 -24.89
N VAL A 3 -36.86 -23.50 -25.13
CA VAL A 3 -35.50 -22.99 -25.36
C VAL A 3 -34.67 -23.07 -24.07
N LEU A 4 -33.43 -23.60 -24.17
CA LEU A 4 -32.42 -23.44 -23.14
C LEU A 4 -31.57 -22.20 -23.45
N VAL A 5 -31.72 -21.20 -22.59
CA VAL A 5 -30.90 -19.99 -22.55
C VAL A 5 -29.47 -20.36 -22.18
N ILE A 6 -28.50 -19.92 -22.98
CA ILE A 6 -27.08 -19.94 -22.61
C ILE A 6 -26.92 -18.91 -21.49
N ALA A 7 -26.91 -19.38 -20.24
CA ALA A 7 -26.47 -18.56 -19.12
C ALA A 7 -24.94 -18.48 -19.18
N GLY A 8 -24.43 -17.29 -19.51
CA GLY A 8 -23.01 -16.97 -19.42
C GLY A 8 -22.53 -17.15 -17.99
N ALA A 9 -21.51 -18.00 -17.80
CA ALA A 9 -20.77 -18.04 -16.56
C ALA A 9 -19.85 -16.81 -16.53
N VAL A 10 -20.28 -15.74 -15.87
CA VAL A 10 -19.35 -14.72 -15.37
C VAL A 10 -18.60 -15.38 -14.21
N VAL A 11 -17.41 -15.92 -14.50
CA VAL A 11 -16.49 -16.35 -13.46
C VAL A 11 -15.81 -15.10 -12.91
N GLY A 12 -16.52 -14.43 -11.99
CA GLY A 12 -15.93 -13.37 -11.16
C GLY A 12 -15.03 -14.01 -10.13
N VAL A 13 -13.75 -14.19 -10.46
CA VAL A 13 -12.71 -14.53 -9.49
C VAL A 13 -12.44 -13.30 -8.62
N ASN A 14 -13.17 -13.18 -7.52
CA ASN A 14 -12.87 -12.28 -6.41
C ASN A 14 -11.60 -12.78 -5.71
N TRP A 15 -10.43 -12.33 -6.16
CA TRP A 15 -9.18 -12.46 -5.41
C TRP A 15 -8.97 -11.15 -4.64
N PRO A 16 -9.19 -11.10 -3.32
CA PRO A 16 -8.93 -9.90 -2.53
C PRO A 16 -7.43 -9.85 -2.23
N GLY A 17 -6.65 -9.37 -3.20
CA GLY A 17 -5.31 -8.87 -2.92
C GLY A 17 -5.40 -7.47 -2.28
N PRO A 18 -4.42 -7.06 -1.46
CA PRO A 18 -4.39 -5.75 -0.80
C PRO A 18 -4.35 -4.55 -1.77
N ALA A 19 -4.19 -4.77 -3.08
CA ALA A 19 -4.12 -3.74 -4.12
C ALA A 19 -5.41 -3.55 -4.96
N GLY A 20 -6.52 -4.21 -4.63
CA GLY A 20 -7.77 -4.15 -5.42
C GLY A 20 -8.64 -2.90 -5.19
N TRP A 21 -9.74 -2.76 -5.95
CA TRP A 21 -10.74 -1.66 -5.89
C TRP A 21 -11.29 -1.33 -4.47
N GLY A 22 -11.16 -2.26 -3.51
CA GLY A 22 -11.47 -2.02 -2.11
C GLY A 22 -10.45 -1.12 -1.43
N ALA A 23 -9.15 -1.41 -1.62
CA ALA A 23 -8.06 -0.60 -1.08
C ALA A 23 -8.09 0.81 -1.65
N GLN A 24 -8.30 0.98 -2.96
CA GLN A 24 -8.45 2.31 -3.56
C GLN A 24 -9.55 3.16 -2.90
N ARG A 25 -10.72 2.56 -2.60
CA ARG A 25 -11.79 3.28 -1.89
C ARG A 25 -11.42 3.63 -0.45
N SER A 26 -10.69 2.75 0.23
CA SER A 26 -10.21 3.02 1.58
C SER A 26 -9.15 4.12 1.62
N VAL A 27 -8.21 4.13 0.67
CA VAL A 27 -7.24 5.21 0.50
C VAL A 27 -7.97 6.53 0.22
N GLN A 28 -8.96 6.51 -0.68
CA GLN A 28 -9.77 7.70 -0.96
C GLN A 28 -10.53 8.19 0.28
N ALA A 29 -11.10 7.29 1.08
CA ALA A 29 -11.80 7.67 2.31
C ALA A 29 -10.87 8.34 3.34
N ILE A 30 -9.60 7.91 3.43
CA ILE A 30 -8.60 8.58 4.27
C ILE A 30 -8.25 9.95 3.68
N ALA A 31 -8.03 10.03 2.37
CA ALA A 31 -7.68 11.28 1.69
C ALA A 31 -8.79 12.34 1.67
N GLU A 32 -10.05 11.93 1.82
CA GLU A 32 -11.21 12.82 1.92
C GLU A 32 -11.51 13.26 3.37
N ALA A 33 -10.74 12.80 4.36
CA ALA A 33 -10.89 13.24 5.74
C ALA A 33 -10.59 14.75 5.86
N PRO A 34 -11.30 15.51 6.72
CA PRO A 34 -11.10 16.96 6.86
C PRO A 34 -9.70 17.36 7.31
N ASP A 35 -9.03 16.48 8.06
CA ASP A 35 -7.68 16.63 8.61
C ASP A 35 -6.62 15.88 7.79
N ALA A 36 -6.97 15.35 6.61
CA ALA A 36 -6.04 14.56 5.83
C ALA A 36 -4.85 15.40 5.35
N GLU A 37 -3.65 14.87 5.57
CA GLU A 37 -2.39 15.39 5.07
C GLU A 37 -1.76 14.39 4.10
N SER A 38 -0.95 14.87 3.17
CA SER A 38 -0.26 14.01 2.21
C SER A 38 1.06 14.58 1.76
N VAL A 39 1.98 13.68 1.40
CA VAL A 39 3.24 14.03 0.76
C VAL A 39 3.55 13.04 -0.35
N THR A 40 4.06 13.56 -1.46
CA THR A 40 4.54 12.76 -2.59
C THR A 40 6.05 12.84 -2.65
N VAL A 41 6.69 11.68 -2.75
CA VAL A 41 8.13 11.53 -2.83
C VAL A 41 8.50 10.60 -3.98
N ALA A 42 9.59 10.92 -4.67
CA ALA A 42 10.17 10.00 -5.64
C ALA A 42 10.83 8.83 -4.89
N SER A 43 10.59 7.61 -5.37
CA SER A 43 11.30 6.42 -4.88
C SER A 43 12.71 6.39 -5.46
N ALA A 44 13.68 5.95 -4.65
CA ALA A 44 15.07 5.80 -5.10
C ALA A 44 15.22 4.84 -6.29
N ASP A 45 14.33 3.86 -6.41
CA ASP A 45 14.33 2.86 -7.49
C ASP A 45 13.46 3.25 -8.70
N GLY A 46 12.83 4.44 -8.66
CA GLY A 46 11.96 4.96 -9.72
C GLY A 46 10.48 4.94 -9.34
N GLY A 47 9.69 5.76 -10.04
CA GLY A 47 8.29 6.02 -9.70
C GLY A 47 8.13 6.98 -8.52
N GLU A 48 6.88 7.20 -8.12
CA GLU A 48 6.52 8.09 -7.02
C GLU A 48 5.58 7.40 -6.04
N VAL A 49 5.69 7.79 -4.77
CA VAL A 49 4.88 7.31 -3.67
C VAL A 49 4.23 8.51 -2.99
N THR A 50 2.90 8.51 -2.96
CA THR A 50 2.11 9.44 -2.15
C THR A 50 1.71 8.74 -0.86
N ILE A 51 2.11 9.29 0.27
CA ILE A 51 1.65 8.88 1.60
C ILE A 51 0.57 9.87 2.02
N VAL A 52 -0.55 9.36 2.53
CA VAL A 52 -1.69 10.15 3.03
C VAL A 52 -2.08 9.65 4.42
N TRP A 53 -2.40 10.53 5.34
CA TRP A 53 -2.76 10.18 6.71
C TRP A 53 -3.82 11.12 7.28
N SER A 54 -4.56 10.64 8.28
CA SER A 54 -5.52 11.41 9.07
C SER A 54 -5.37 10.99 10.53
N GLU A 55 -5.14 11.96 11.41
CA GLU A 55 -5.03 11.76 12.85
C GLU A 55 -6.40 11.39 13.43
N GLU A 56 -7.47 12.08 12.99
CA GLU A 56 -8.83 11.84 13.47
C GLU A 56 -9.32 10.42 13.15
N LEU A 57 -8.92 9.88 11.99
CA LEU A 57 -9.21 8.49 11.63
C LEU A 57 -8.24 7.50 12.25
N GLY A 58 -7.06 7.93 12.68
CA GLY A 58 -5.97 7.06 13.13
C GLY A 58 -5.48 6.14 12.01
N ARG A 59 -5.47 6.62 10.75
CA ARG A 59 -5.14 5.80 9.57
C ARG A 59 -4.18 6.51 8.63
N SER A 60 -3.37 5.71 7.95
CA SER A 60 -2.55 6.15 6.83
C SER A 60 -2.63 5.17 5.65
N ALA A 61 -2.28 5.65 4.47
CA ALA A 61 -2.28 4.91 3.24
C ALA A 61 -1.18 5.38 2.29
N VAL A 62 -0.84 4.50 1.35
CA VAL A 62 0.06 4.75 0.24
C VAL A 62 -0.68 4.60 -1.08
N ARG A 63 -0.41 5.53 -1.99
CA ARG A 63 -0.63 5.36 -3.43
C ARG A 63 0.74 5.37 -4.12
N ALA A 64 1.04 4.33 -4.87
CA ALA A 64 2.23 4.27 -5.72
C ALA A 64 1.86 4.46 -7.19
N SER A 65 2.75 5.06 -7.97
CA SER A 65 2.61 5.24 -9.42
C SER A 65 3.96 5.10 -10.11
N ASP A 66 3.97 4.44 -11.27
CA ASP A 66 5.16 4.11 -12.06
C ASP A 66 6.25 3.37 -11.25
N LEU A 67 5.86 2.64 -10.20
CA LEU A 67 6.78 1.91 -9.34
C LEU A 67 7.23 0.61 -10.03
N PRO A 68 8.54 0.30 -10.13
CA PRO A 68 9.01 -0.89 -10.81
C PRO A 68 8.54 -2.20 -10.15
N GLU A 69 8.35 -3.24 -10.95
CA GLU A 69 8.16 -4.60 -10.43
C GLU A 69 9.47 -5.15 -9.86
N VAL A 70 9.42 -5.71 -8.65
CA VAL A 70 10.59 -6.30 -7.95
C VAL A 70 10.76 -7.80 -8.19
N GLY A 71 9.84 -8.41 -8.94
CA GLY A 71 9.85 -9.84 -9.28
C GLY A 71 9.33 -10.72 -8.13
N SER A 72 9.02 -11.99 -8.45
CA SER A 72 8.29 -12.89 -7.53
C SER A 72 9.06 -13.36 -6.28
N ALA A 73 10.34 -13.01 -6.16
CA ALA A 73 11.16 -13.36 -5.00
C ALA A 73 11.17 -12.23 -3.95
N SER A 74 10.58 -11.08 -4.27
CA SER A 74 10.60 -9.88 -3.46
C SER A 74 9.21 -9.21 -3.44
N THR A 75 9.02 -8.28 -2.52
CA THR A 75 7.83 -7.43 -2.42
C THR A 75 8.24 -6.06 -1.87
N TYR A 76 7.39 -5.04 -2.02
CA TYR A 76 7.59 -3.81 -1.25
C TYR A 76 6.99 -3.97 0.13
N GLU A 77 7.67 -3.45 1.14
CA GLU A 77 7.18 -3.45 2.52
C GLU A 77 7.15 -2.04 3.09
N LEU A 78 6.04 -1.71 3.74
CA LEU A 78 5.82 -0.46 4.43
C LEU A 78 6.13 -0.62 5.91
N TRP A 79 6.63 0.44 6.53
CA TRP A 79 7.06 0.43 7.92
C TRP A 79 6.53 1.65 8.66
N TYR A 80 6.07 1.45 9.89
CA TYR A 80 6.04 2.53 10.88
C TYR A 80 7.33 2.48 11.70
N ILE A 81 8.01 3.62 11.79
CA ILE A 81 9.30 3.74 12.46
C ILE A 81 9.17 4.80 13.56
N ASP A 82 9.52 4.40 14.77
CA ASP A 82 9.54 5.25 15.97
C ASP A 82 10.78 4.92 16.84
N GLU A 83 10.80 5.42 18.09
CA GLU A 83 11.89 5.17 19.04
C GLU A 83 12.10 3.67 19.35
N GLY A 84 11.07 2.84 19.19
CA GLY A 84 11.11 1.38 19.34
C GLY A 84 11.63 0.64 18.12
N GLY A 85 11.83 1.33 17.00
CA GLY A 85 12.33 0.78 15.74
C GLY A 85 11.27 0.64 14.65
N ALA A 86 11.63 -0.03 13.56
CA ALA A 86 10.74 -0.28 12.44
C ALA A 86 9.77 -1.44 12.75
N ARG A 87 8.49 -1.22 12.51
CA ARG A 87 7.42 -2.22 12.63
C ARG A 87 6.74 -2.42 11.26
N PRO A 88 6.54 -3.67 10.81
CA PRO A 88 5.85 -3.93 9.55
C PRO A 88 4.47 -3.28 9.53
N ALA A 89 4.13 -2.63 8.42
CA ALA A 89 2.86 -1.94 8.18
C ALA A 89 2.18 -2.42 6.89
N GLY A 90 2.56 -3.60 6.41
CA GLY A 90 1.97 -4.28 5.26
C GLY A 90 2.90 -4.34 4.05
N THR A 91 2.67 -5.34 3.20
CA THR A 91 3.41 -5.57 1.96
C THR A 91 2.52 -5.38 0.73
N PHE A 92 3.12 -5.04 -0.40
CA PHE A 92 2.39 -4.93 -1.67
C PHE A 92 3.28 -5.15 -2.89
N ASP A 93 2.64 -5.58 -3.97
CA ASP A 93 3.25 -5.65 -5.29
C ASP A 93 2.46 -4.72 -6.22
N PRO A 94 3.13 -3.81 -6.96
CA PRO A 94 2.44 -2.94 -7.90
C PRO A 94 1.87 -3.75 -9.08
N ASP A 95 0.67 -3.38 -9.53
CA ASP A 95 0.05 -3.90 -10.75
C ASP A 95 0.14 -2.82 -11.84
N ALA A 96 0.83 -3.12 -12.93
CA ALA A 96 1.15 -2.15 -13.98
C ALA A 96 1.79 -0.85 -13.46
N GLY A 97 2.59 -0.94 -12.38
CA GLY A 97 3.25 0.20 -11.74
C GLY A 97 2.41 0.97 -10.73
N GLU A 98 1.15 0.59 -10.52
CA GLU A 98 0.23 1.24 -9.57
C GLU A 98 -0.03 0.36 -8.35
N ALA A 99 -0.20 1.00 -7.18
CA ALA A 99 -0.69 0.32 -5.98
C ALA A 99 -1.47 1.29 -5.09
N PHE A 100 -2.48 0.76 -4.39
CA PHE A 100 -3.20 1.46 -3.32
C PHE A 100 -3.16 0.56 -2.09
N VAL A 101 -2.61 1.04 -0.98
CA VAL A 101 -2.37 0.25 0.22
C VAL A 101 -2.79 1.07 1.43
N VAL A 102 -3.57 0.48 2.33
CA VAL A 102 -3.80 1.07 3.65
C VAL A 102 -2.81 0.41 4.60
N LEU A 103 -2.05 1.21 5.34
CA LEU A 103 -1.05 0.67 6.26
C LEU A 103 -1.74 -0.10 7.39
N GLU A 104 -1.15 -1.22 7.76
CA GLU A 104 -1.58 -2.06 8.87
C GLU A 104 -1.13 -1.46 10.21
N GLY A 105 -1.99 -1.53 11.22
CA GLY A 105 -1.78 -0.90 12.52
C GLY A 105 -2.34 0.52 12.63
N ASP A 106 -2.27 1.08 13.83
CA ASP A 106 -2.77 2.42 14.13
C ASP A 106 -1.74 3.48 13.73
N PHE A 107 -2.19 4.51 13.01
CA PHE A 107 -1.38 5.68 12.74
C PHE A 107 -1.33 6.59 13.97
N THR A 108 -0.15 7.12 14.27
CA THR A 108 0.05 8.16 15.28
C THR A 108 0.88 9.29 14.68
N PRO A 109 0.49 10.57 14.86
CA PRO A 109 1.30 11.69 14.37
C PRO A 109 2.72 11.67 14.92
N GLY A 110 3.69 12.11 14.12
CA GLY A 110 5.11 12.14 14.46
C GLY A 110 5.85 10.83 14.23
N VAL A 111 5.21 9.79 13.68
CA VAL A 111 5.92 8.57 13.23
C VAL A 111 6.59 8.80 11.89
N VAL A 112 7.55 7.94 11.57
CA VAL A 112 8.15 7.90 10.24
C VAL A 112 7.55 6.74 9.45
N VAL A 113 7.12 7.01 8.23
CA VAL A 113 6.71 5.98 7.27
C VAL A 113 7.90 5.66 6.36
N GLY A 114 8.30 4.39 6.34
CA GLY A 114 9.38 3.87 5.50
C GLY A 114 8.86 2.90 4.44
N MET A 115 9.62 2.75 3.35
CA MET A 115 9.40 1.69 2.34
C MET A 115 10.72 1.05 1.94
N THR A 116 10.75 -0.28 1.83
CA THR A 116 11.90 -1.08 1.38
C THR A 116 11.49 -2.12 0.34
N VAL A 117 12.47 -2.78 -0.28
CA VAL A 117 12.27 -3.98 -1.10
C VAL A 117 12.72 -5.18 -0.28
N GLU A 118 11.79 -6.06 0.05
CA GLU A 118 11.99 -7.16 0.99
C GLU A 118 11.79 -8.51 0.31
N PRO A 119 12.23 -9.63 0.91
CA PRO A 119 11.86 -10.96 0.44
C PRO A 119 10.34 -11.15 0.33
N ALA A 120 9.90 -11.98 -0.60
CA ALA A 120 8.49 -12.30 -0.76
C ALA A 120 7.89 -12.81 0.58
N GLY A 121 6.78 -12.20 1.01
CA GLY A 121 6.15 -12.46 2.30
C GLY A 121 6.52 -11.46 3.40
N GLY A 122 7.44 -10.52 3.12
CA GLY A 122 7.87 -9.48 4.06
C GLY A 122 8.94 -9.96 5.05
N SER A 123 9.26 -9.07 5.98
CA SER A 123 10.33 -9.21 6.96
C SER A 123 9.87 -8.76 8.35
N GLU A 124 10.48 -9.30 9.41
CA GLU A 124 10.21 -8.81 10.77
C GLU A 124 10.89 -7.45 11.07
N ALA A 125 11.92 -7.12 10.30
CA ALA A 125 12.64 -5.85 10.31
C ALA A 125 13.23 -5.58 8.92
N PRO A 126 13.49 -4.32 8.53
CA PRO A 126 14.06 -3.98 7.24
C PRO A 126 15.35 -4.78 6.94
N THR A 127 15.41 -5.44 5.79
CA THR A 127 16.61 -6.16 5.34
C THR A 127 17.40 -5.39 4.28
N THR A 128 16.79 -4.38 3.66
CA THR A 128 17.44 -3.46 2.73
C THR A 128 17.40 -2.02 3.22
N ASP A 129 18.18 -1.16 2.58
CA ASP A 129 18.08 0.28 2.80
C ASP A 129 16.69 0.80 2.36
N PRO A 130 16.13 1.79 3.07
CA PRO A 130 14.86 2.37 2.70
C PRO A 130 14.97 3.19 1.41
N ILE A 131 14.00 3.00 0.54
CA ILE A 131 13.88 3.70 -0.75
C ILE A 131 12.89 4.87 -0.69
N VAL A 132 12.08 4.92 0.37
CA VAL A 132 11.26 6.07 0.79
C VAL A 132 11.33 6.19 2.32
N VAL A 133 11.44 7.43 2.81
CA VAL A 133 11.36 7.78 4.24
C VAL A 133 10.65 9.12 4.35
N VAL A 134 9.59 9.18 5.15
CA VAL A 134 8.77 10.38 5.35
C VAL A 134 8.41 10.52 6.83
N GLU A 135 8.63 11.71 7.39
CA GLU A 135 8.08 12.09 8.70
C GLU A 135 6.65 12.60 8.50
N THR A 136 5.71 12.08 9.28
CA THR A 136 4.25 12.38 9.19
C THR A 136 3.73 13.11 10.42
#